data_AF-W9R423-F1
#
_entry.id   AF-W9R423-F1
#
_cell.length_a   1.000
_cell.length_b   1.000
_cell.length_c   1.000
_cell.angle_alpha   90.00
_cell.angle_beta   90.00
_cell.angle_gamma   90.00
#
_symmetry.space_group_name_H-M   'P 1'
#
loop_
_entity.id
_entity.type
_entity.pdbx_description
1 polymer ?
#
loop_
_entity_poly.entity_id
_entity_poly.type
_entity_poly.pdbx_seq_one_letter_code
_entity_poly.pdbx_strand_id
1 'polypeptide(L)' 'MKAKSKVIKKFTPQDLNVEIKSNLEVVQVTEPPKRKAGIIVSSVDELIDKLKNEARVI' A
#
# COMPACT_ATOMS: atom_id res chain seq x y z
N MET A 1 -18.68 -31.50 -4.98
CA MET A 1 -17.24 -31.13 -4.95
C MET A 1 -16.59 -31.69 -3.68
N LYS A 2 -15.65 -32.63 -3.81
CA LYS A 2 -14.99 -33.30 -2.67
C LYS A 2 -14.32 -32.34 -1.67
N ALA A 3 -13.92 -31.16 -2.12
CA ALA A 3 -13.31 -30.12 -1.28
C ALA A 3 -14.30 -29.45 -0.31
N LYS A 4 -15.55 -29.19 -0.75
CA LYS A 4 -16.59 -28.58 0.12
C LYS A 4 -17.11 -29.56 1.17
N SER A 5 -16.91 -30.86 0.98
CA SER A 5 -17.34 -31.92 1.88
C SER A 5 -16.27 -32.36 2.88
N LYS A 6 -15.03 -31.86 2.79
CA LYS A 6 -14.01 -32.09 3.82
C LYS A 6 -14.26 -31.13 4.98
N VAL A 7 -14.37 -31.67 6.19
CA VAL A 7 -14.55 -30.86 7.40
C VAL A 7 -13.27 -30.11 7.70
N ILE A 8 -13.33 -28.78 7.70
CA ILE A 8 -12.23 -27.92 8.16
C ILE A 8 -12.42 -27.70 9.66
N LYS A 9 -11.51 -28.27 10.47
CA LYS A 9 -11.50 -28.03 11.91
C LYS A 9 -10.95 -26.62 12.17
N LYS A 10 -11.73 -25.81 12.88
CA LYS A 10 -11.29 -24.50 13.39
C LYS A 10 -10.75 -24.73 14.79
N PHE A 11 -9.52 -24.28 15.03
CA PHE A 11 -8.93 -24.21 16.35
C PHE A 11 -8.73 -22.74 16.70
N THR A 12 -8.93 -22.43 17.97
CA THR A 12 -8.58 -21.14 18.53
C THR A 12 -7.18 -21.25 19.16
N PRO A 13 -6.40 -20.17 19.22
CA PRO A 13 -5.09 -20.16 19.90
C PRO A 13 -5.14 -20.70 21.34
N GLN A 14 -6.28 -20.52 22.00
CA GLN A 14 -6.58 -21.01 23.34
C GLN A 14 -6.59 -22.55 23.40
N ASP A 15 -7.11 -23.22 22.38
CA ASP A 15 -7.13 -24.69 22.28
C ASP A 15 -5.71 -25.30 22.17
N LEU A 16 -4.73 -24.46 21.83
CA LEU A 16 -3.32 -24.82 21.67
C LEU A 16 -2.44 -24.28 22.81
N ASN A 17 -3.03 -23.66 23.85
CA ASN A 17 -2.31 -22.99 24.94
C ASN A 17 -1.31 -21.92 24.47
N VAL A 18 -1.64 -21.21 23.37
CA VAL A 18 -0.79 -20.14 22.82
C VAL A 18 -1.38 -18.78 23.18
N GLU A 19 -0.59 -17.94 23.84
CA GLU A 19 -0.95 -16.54 24.11
C GLU A 19 -0.59 -15.65 22.91
N ILE A 20 -1.58 -14.91 22.39
CA ILE A 20 -1.35 -13.87 21.39
C ILE A 20 -1.15 -12.55 22.12
N LYS A 21 0.11 -12.13 22.24
CA LYS A 21 0.49 -10.79 22.71
C LYS A 21 1.15 -10.03 21.56
N SER A 22 0.65 -8.84 21.25
CA SER A 22 1.31 -7.92 20.32
C SER A 22 2.19 -6.97 21.11
N ASN A 23 3.48 -6.90 20.76
CA ASN A 23 4.41 -5.91 21.32
C ASN A 23 4.44 -4.62 20.49
N LEU A 24 3.60 -4.53 19.45
CA LEU A 24 3.54 -3.41 18.53
C LEU A 24 2.15 -2.79 18.56
N GLU A 25 2.12 -1.46 18.59
CA GLU A 25 0.90 -0.65 18.53
C GLU A 25 0.86 0.09 17.20
N VAL A 26 -0.28 -0.02 16.49
CA VAL A 26 -0.49 0.71 15.25
C VAL A 26 -0.98 2.11 15.60
N VAL A 27 -0.05 3.06 15.60
CA VAL A 27 -0.32 4.46 16.00
C VAL A 27 -1.25 5.17 15.01
N GLN A 28 -1.02 4.99 13.70
CA GLN A 28 -1.84 5.62 12.68
C GLN A 28 -1.73 4.87 11.35
N VAL A 29 -2.85 4.79 10.63
CA VAL A 29 -2.90 4.30 9.26
C VAL A 29 -3.44 5.42 8.39
N THR A 30 -2.64 5.88 7.45
CA THR A 30 -3.05 6.89 6.46
C THR A 30 -2.72 6.39 5.07
N GLU A 31 -3.60 6.67 4.11
CA GLU A 31 -3.33 6.39 2.71
C GLU A 31 -2.15 7.25 2.22
N PRO A 32 -1.28 6.68 1.36
CA PRO A 32 -0.19 7.45 0.78
C PRO A 32 -0.74 8.59 -0.08
N PRO A 33 0.02 9.69 -0.23
CA PRO A 33 -0.42 10.81 -1.07
C PRO A 33 -0.62 10.33 -2.51
N LYS A 34 -1.79 10.63 -3.08
CA LYS A 34 -2.10 10.29 -4.47
C LYS A 34 -1.14 11.03 -5.39
N ARG A 35 -0.65 10.36 -6.43
CA ARG A 35 0.19 10.98 -7.47
C ARG A 35 -0.60 12.12 -8.11
N LYS A 36 0.00 13.31 -8.19
CA LYS A 36 -0.58 14.45 -8.92
C LYS A 36 -0.74 14.11 -10.40
N ALA A 37 -1.82 14.57 -11.01
CA ALA A 37 -2.02 14.43 -12.45
C ALA A 37 -0.85 15.08 -13.21
N GLY A 38 -0.47 14.47 -14.34
CA GLY A 38 0.53 15.04 -15.23
C GLY A 38 0.01 16.31 -15.92
N ILE A 39 0.93 17.06 -16.51
CA ILE A 39 0.63 18.29 -17.26
C ILE A 39 0.94 18.03 -18.73
N ILE A 40 0.02 18.41 -19.62
CA ILE A 40 0.28 18.45 -21.06
C ILE A 40 0.99 19.77 -21.36
N VAL A 41 2.18 19.68 -21.96
CA VAL A 41 2.95 20.84 -22.44
C VAL A 41 2.77 21.00 -23.94
N SER A 42 2.81 22.24 -24.41
CA SER A 42 2.54 22.59 -25.80
C SER A 42 3.80 22.67 -26.66
N SER A 43 4.97 22.80 -26.05
CA SER A 43 6.25 22.96 -26.75
C SER A 43 7.43 22.29 -26.02
N VAL A 44 8.55 22.14 -26.75
CA VAL A 44 9.79 21.56 -26.22
C VAL A 44 10.46 22.50 -25.22
N ASP A 45 10.38 23.82 -25.43
CA ASP A 45 10.96 24.80 -24.50
C ASP A 45 10.24 24.79 -23.14
N GLU A 46 8.91 24.66 -23.15
CA GLU A 46 8.11 24.48 -21.92
C GLU A 46 8.45 23.20 -21.17
N LEU A 47 8.78 22.12 -21.90
CA LEU A 47 9.21 20.87 -21.28
C LEU A 47 10.56 21.05 -20.58
N ILE A 48 11.53 21.67 -21.25
CA ILE A 48 12.86 21.90 -20.70
C ILE A 48 12.79 22.80 -19.46
N ASP A 49 11.97 23.85 -19.50
CA ASP A 49 11.80 24.77 -18.38
C ASP A 49 11.18 24.08 -17.16
N LYS A 50 10.10 23.32 -17.34
CA LYS A 50 9.46 22.57 -16.25
C LYS A 50 10.34 21.47 -15.67
N LEU A 51 11.14 20.80 -16.50
CA LEU A 51 12.07 19.76 -16.03
C LEU A 51 13.23 20.32 -15.20
N LYS A 52 13.73 21.51 -15.54
CA LYS A 52 14.79 22.20 -14.79
C LYS A 52 14.28 22.84 -13.50
N ASN A 53 13.18 23.57 -13.56
CA ASN A 53 12.72 24.41 -12.45
C ASN A 53 11.85 23.66 -11.44
N GLU A 54 10.88 22.85 -11.91
CA GLU A 54 9.89 22.20 -11.04
C GLU A 54 10.31 20.78 -10.65
N ALA A 55 10.73 19.98 -11.64
CA ALA A 55 11.07 18.58 -11.41
C ALA A 55 12.54 18.38 -10.98
N ARG A 56 13.43 19.34 -11.28
CA ARG A 56 14.88 19.32 -11.02
C ARG A 56 15.55 18.00 -11.44
N VAL A 57 15.18 17.50 -12.62
CA VAL A 57 15.70 16.22 -13.15
C VAL A 57 16.84 16.43 -14.15
N ILE A 58 16.99 17.66 -14.65
CA ILE A 58 18.01 18.12 -15.60
C ILE A 58 18.56 19.44 -15.06
#